data_AF-A0A1M6UI84-F1
#
_entry.id   AF-A0A1M6UI84-F1
#
_cell.length_a   1.000
_cell.length_b   1.000
_cell.length_c   1.000
_cell.angle_alpha   90.00
_cell.angle_beta   90.00
_cell.angle_gamma   90.00
#
_symmetry.space_group_name_H-M   'P 1'
#
loop_
_entity.id
_entity.type
_entity.pdbx_description
1 polymer ?
#
loop_
_entity_poly.entity_id
_entity_poly.type
_entity_poly.pdbx_seq_one_letter_code
_entity_poly.pdbx_strand_id
1 'polypeptide(L)'
;MKHFLHRLPLLVPGVVALLAGLAAGVERLGWQLGQQVWWGTLHGLLMVPGFFGTLISLERAVALDRREGYVVPAAFGGGALLILMGSTWAGPLLLILASLGLVGMLNVAWRRQRHLSLQVMAAGALALLVGTVAWAAGQPASLVTPWWMAFLVLTIAGERLELSRILLHDAQVARRFLGIVGLLGLGLGLTFVQGTLAWRLTGAALLLLMLWLLRYDIARYTVRQRGLTRFIAWCLLSGYGWLGVGGFIMLVYGQLMAGPWYDAALHSIFVGFVFSMVFGHAPIIFPAVLGVPVAYRSFFYGHLVLLHGGLLMRVIGDVTEMLVWRRWGGLVNALAILVFLMVTLGTTWAAHRRTRTQTHRDRYA
;
A
#
# COMPACT_ATOMS: atom_id res chain seq x y z
N MET A 1 -17.15 14.31 -16.12
CA MET A 1 -16.12 14.99 -16.95
C MET A 1 -15.22 15.93 -16.13
N LYS A 2 -15.76 16.90 -15.37
CA LYS A 2 -14.93 17.85 -14.61
C LYS A 2 -14.03 17.17 -13.57
N HIS A 3 -14.54 16.29 -12.70
CA HIS A 3 -13.71 15.69 -11.64
C HIS A 3 -12.56 14.79 -12.15
N PHE A 4 -12.79 14.03 -13.23
CA PHE A 4 -11.76 13.18 -13.86
C PHE A 4 -10.54 13.99 -14.33
N LEU A 5 -10.77 15.08 -15.07
CA LEU A 5 -9.71 15.91 -15.64
C LEU A 5 -8.91 16.68 -14.59
N HIS A 6 -9.51 17.04 -13.45
CA HIS A 6 -8.80 17.74 -12.38
C HIS A 6 -7.97 16.82 -11.48
N ARG A 7 -8.36 15.55 -11.35
CA ARG A 7 -7.71 14.60 -10.42
C ARG A 7 -6.63 13.75 -11.09
N LEU A 8 -6.73 13.53 -12.41
CA LEU A 8 -5.73 12.77 -13.17
C LEU A 8 -4.31 13.36 -13.06
N PRO A 9 -4.08 14.69 -13.16
CA PRO A 9 -2.74 15.27 -13.01
C PRO A 9 -2.08 14.99 -11.66
N LEU A 10 -2.87 14.80 -10.60
CA LEU A 10 -2.36 14.48 -9.27
C LEU A 10 -1.97 13.01 -9.14
N LEU A 11 -2.61 12.12 -9.89
CA LEU A 11 -2.33 10.69 -9.87
C LEU A 11 -1.10 10.34 -10.71
N VAL A 12 -0.86 11.04 -11.81
CA VAL A 12 0.24 10.75 -12.76
C VAL A 12 1.62 10.69 -12.07
N PRO A 13 2.03 11.67 -11.24
CA PRO A 13 3.30 11.58 -10.51
C PRO A 13 3.42 10.32 -9.64
N GLY A 14 2.32 9.90 -8.99
CA GLY A 14 2.28 8.66 -8.22
C GLY A 14 2.46 7.42 -9.10
N VAL A 15 1.86 7.39 -10.30
CA VAL A 15 2.06 6.30 -11.28
C VAL A 15 3.50 6.30 -11.80
N VAL A 16 4.11 7.45 -12.05
CA VAL A 16 5.53 7.54 -12.42
C VAL A 16 6.42 7.00 -11.30
N ALA A 17 6.15 7.37 -10.04
CA ALA A 17 6.86 6.82 -8.88
C ALA A 17 6.70 5.29 -8.78
N LEU A 18 5.50 4.75 -9.03
CA LEU A 18 5.28 3.31 -9.09
C LEU A 18 6.13 2.64 -10.18
N LEU A 19 6.09 3.15 -11.41
CA LEU A 19 6.84 2.56 -12.54
C LEU A 19 8.35 2.64 -12.30
N ALA A 20 8.85 3.78 -11.80
CA ALA A 20 10.25 3.94 -11.44
C ALA A 20 10.65 3.03 -10.26
N GLY A 21 9.79 2.87 -9.26
CA GLY A 21 9.98 1.96 -8.14
C GLY A 21 10.03 0.48 -8.58
N LEU A 22 9.17 0.07 -9.52
CA LEU A 22 9.22 -1.27 -10.12
C LEU A 22 10.51 -1.49 -10.90
N ALA A 23 10.92 -0.53 -11.74
CA ALA A 23 12.18 -0.60 -12.48
C ALA A 23 13.38 -0.72 -11.54
N ALA A 24 13.45 0.13 -10.51
CA ALA A 24 14.48 0.06 -9.48
C ALA A 24 14.48 -1.29 -8.75
N GLY A 25 13.31 -1.85 -8.45
CA GLY A 25 13.20 -3.16 -7.81
C GLY A 25 13.67 -4.32 -8.69
N VAL A 26 13.34 -4.28 -9.98
CA VAL A 26 13.80 -5.26 -10.99
C VAL A 26 15.31 -5.19 -11.17
N GLU A 27 15.87 -3.98 -11.18
CA GLU A 27 17.32 -3.79 -11.26
C GLU A 27 18.06 -4.28 -10.01
N ARG A 28 17.52 -4.05 -8.80
CA ARG A 28 18.05 -4.62 -7.55
C ARG A 28 18.13 -6.14 -7.55
N LEU A 29 17.27 -6.80 -8.32
CA LEU A 29 17.31 -8.26 -8.48
C LEU A 29 18.46 -8.70 -9.39
N GLY A 30 19.06 -7.80 -10.17
CA GLY A 30 20.14 -8.06 -11.11
C GLY A 30 19.70 -8.16 -12.57
N TRP A 31 18.48 -7.74 -12.89
CA TRP A 31 18.05 -7.54 -14.27
C TRP A 31 18.59 -6.20 -14.78
N GLN A 32 19.40 -6.23 -15.85
CA GLN A 32 20.05 -5.02 -16.36
C GLN A 32 19.09 -4.24 -17.25
N LEU A 33 18.43 -3.24 -16.68
CA LEU A 33 17.55 -2.32 -17.41
C LEU A 33 18.28 -1.06 -17.92
N GLY A 34 19.59 -0.94 -17.66
CA GLY A 34 20.41 0.20 -18.06
C GLY A 34 20.16 1.47 -17.25
N GLN A 35 19.66 1.36 -16.02
CA GLN A 35 19.43 2.50 -15.13
C GLN A 35 20.68 2.78 -14.29
N GLN A 36 20.68 3.92 -13.59
CA GLN A 36 21.81 4.29 -12.73
C GLN A 36 21.74 3.53 -11.41
N VAL A 37 22.86 2.99 -10.94
CA VAL A 37 22.96 2.10 -9.75
C VAL A 37 22.27 2.66 -8.49
N TRP A 38 22.26 3.99 -8.30
CA TRP A 38 21.61 4.63 -7.14
C TRP A 38 20.08 4.58 -7.19
N TRP A 39 19.45 4.36 -8.35
CA TRP A 39 17.99 4.21 -8.43
C TRP A 39 17.51 3.03 -7.58
N GLY A 40 18.32 1.97 -7.51
CA GLY A 40 18.07 0.83 -6.64
C GLY A 40 17.93 1.21 -5.16
N THR A 41 18.54 2.29 -4.67
CA THR A 41 18.40 2.72 -3.27
C THR A 41 17.08 3.46 -3.03
N LEU A 42 16.47 3.99 -4.10
CA LEU A 42 15.20 4.72 -4.04
C LEU A 42 13.96 3.82 -4.08
N HIS A 43 14.10 2.51 -4.36
CA HIS A 43 12.97 1.60 -4.53
C HIS A 43 11.89 1.75 -3.44
N GLY A 44 12.25 1.63 -2.16
CA GLY A 44 11.29 1.74 -1.06
C GLY A 44 10.64 3.13 -0.94
N LEU A 45 11.41 4.18 -1.19
CA LEU A 45 10.95 5.57 -1.16
C LEU A 45 9.92 5.86 -2.27
N LEU A 46 10.22 5.40 -3.49
CA LEU A 46 9.35 5.58 -4.66
C LEU A 46 8.04 4.80 -4.50
N MET A 47 8.11 3.60 -3.92
CA MET A 47 6.92 2.78 -3.69
C MET A 47 6.05 3.34 -2.56
N VAL A 48 6.63 3.68 -1.40
CA VAL A 48 5.84 4.00 -0.21
C VAL A 48 5.49 5.50 -0.13
N PRO A 49 6.40 6.44 0.23
CA PRO A 49 6.10 7.88 0.14
C PRO A 49 5.65 8.35 -1.24
N GLY A 50 6.30 7.90 -2.32
CA GLY A 50 5.98 8.35 -3.67
C GLY A 50 4.63 7.87 -4.17
N PHE A 51 4.50 6.59 -4.47
CA PHE A 51 3.25 6.03 -5.02
C PHE A 51 2.13 5.95 -3.99
N PHE A 52 2.31 5.23 -2.88
CA PHE A 52 1.24 5.05 -1.90
C PHE A 52 0.88 6.36 -1.18
N GLY A 53 1.86 7.20 -0.86
CA GLY A 53 1.62 8.52 -0.29
C GLY A 53 0.72 9.37 -1.18
N THR A 54 1.01 9.46 -2.49
CA THR A 54 0.14 10.15 -3.45
C THR A 54 -1.25 9.50 -3.53
N LEU A 55 -1.34 8.18 -3.68
CA LEU A 55 -2.62 7.50 -3.89
C LEU A 55 -3.55 7.63 -2.69
N ILE A 56 -3.04 7.31 -1.50
CA ILE A 56 -3.81 7.33 -0.24
C ILE A 56 -4.23 8.77 0.08
N SER A 57 -3.32 9.74 -0.02
CA SER A 57 -3.67 11.14 0.26
C SER A 57 -4.65 11.71 -0.75
N LEU A 58 -4.60 11.30 -2.02
CA LEU A 58 -5.59 11.68 -3.03
C LEU A 58 -6.97 11.13 -2.68
N GLU A 59 -7.07 9.86 -2.29
CA GLU A 59 -8.33 9.27 -1.85
C GLU A 59 -8.91 10.02 -0.64
N ARG A 60 -8.07 10.33 0.36
CA ARG A 60 -8.50 11.10 1.54
C ARG A 60 -8.90 12.53 1.20
N ALA A 61 -8.23 13.17 0.23
CA ALA A 61 -8.58 14.52 -0.23
C ALA A 61 -9.95 14.53 -0.91
N VAL A 62 -10.25 13.49 -1.69
CA VAL A 62 -11.57 13.28 -2.30
C VAL A 62 -12.63 13.06 -1.22
N ALA A 63 -12.35 12.23 -0.21
CA ALA A 63 -13.30 11.96 0.87
C ALA A 63 -13.59 13.17 1.78
N LEU A 64 -12.60 14.05 1.99
CA LEU A 64 -12.78 15.30 2.76
C LEU A 64 -13.54 16.40 2.02
N ASP A 65 -13.59 16.31 0.68
CA ASP A 65 -14.19 17.27 -0.25
C ASP A 65 -13.72 18.73 0.00
N ARG A 66 -12.42 18.92 0.25
CA ARG A 66 -11.80 20.24 0.42
C ARG A 66 -10.69 20.46 -0.58
N ARG A 67 -10.73 21.60 -1.29
CA ARG A 67 -9.73 21.96 -2.32
C ARG A 67 -8.30 22.00 -1.78
N GLU A 68 -8.12 22.52 -0.57
CA GLU A 68 -6.81 22.58 0.11
C GLU A 68 -6.18 21.19 0.32
N GLY A 69 -7.01 20.14 0.47
CA GLY A 69 -6.52 18.77 0.68
C GLY A 69 -5.73 18.20 -0.50
N TYR A 70 -5.95 18.72 -1.72
CA TYR A 70 -5.24 18.24 -2.92
C TYR A 70 -3.78 18.70 -3.00
N VAL A 71 -3.34 19.65 -2.15
CA VAL A 71 -1.93 20.02 -2.03
C VAL A 71 -1.09 18.85 -1.53
N VAL A 72 -1.66 18.00 -0.68
CA VAL A 72 -0.96 16.84 -0.08
C VAL A 72 -0.56 15.78 -1.12
N PRO A 73 -1.46 15.22 -1.96
CA PRO A 73 -1.08 14.29 -3.01
C PRO A 73 -0.15 14.92 -4.06
N ALA A 74 -0.33 16.21 -4.36
CA ALA A 74 0.56 16.95 -5.25
C ALA A 74 1.99 17.01 -4.69
N ALA A 75 2.15 17.28 -3.38
CA ALA A 75 3.44 17.34 -2.73
C ALA A 75 4.11 15.97 -2.62
N PHE A 76 3.37 14.89 -2.34
CA PHE A 76 3.92 13.52 -2.41
C PHE A 76 4.45 13.18 -3.80
N GLY A 77 3.62 13.41 -4.82
CA GLY A 77 3.95 13.08 -6.19
C GLY A 77 5.09 13.94 -6.73
N GLY A 78 5.01 15.25 -6.54
CA GLY A 78 6.05 16.20 -6.93
C GLY A 78 7.36 15.97 -6.19
N GLY A 79 7.31 15.67 -4.89
CA GLY A 79 8.49 15.32 -4.09
C GLY A 79 9.22 14.09 -4.64
N ALA A 80 8.48 13.03 -4.98
CA ALA A 80 9.06 11.84 -5.60
C ALA A 80 9.68 12.12 -6.98
N LEU A 81 9.04 12.94 -7.80
CA LEU A 81 9.59 13.35 -9.11
C LEU A 81 10.87 14.17 -8.96
N LEU A 82 10.92 15.12 -8.03
CA LEU A 82 12.12 15.90 -7.76
C LEU A 82 13.30 15.01 -7.33
N ILE A 83 13.03 13.97 -6.52
CA ILE A 83 14.07 13.01 -6.10
C ILE A 83 14.55 12.18 -7.28
N LEU A 84 13.66 11.73 -8.17
CA LEU A 84 14.05 11.08 -9.43
C LEU A 84 14.92 11.98 -10.32
N MET A 85 14.69 13.29 -10.28
CA MET A 85 15.51 14.29 -10.99
C MET A 85 16.81 14.65 -10.23
N GLY A 86 17.13 13.98 -9.13
CA GLY A 86 18.37 14.17 -8.37
C GLY A 86 18.30 15.26 -7.29
N SER A 87 17.12 15.79 -6.96
CA SER A 87 16.97 16.77 -5.88
C SER A 87 17.25 16.15 -4.52
N THR A 88 18.24 16.69 -3.82
CA THR A 88 18.67 16.22 -2.48
C THR A 88 17.97 16.93 -1.33
N TRP A 89 17.27 18.05 -1.58
CA TRP A 89 16.64 18.85 -0.51
C TRP A 89 15.16 19.13 -0.75
N ALA A 90 14.79 19.70 -1.91
CA ALA A 90 13.41 20.09 -2.20
C ALA A 90 12.47 18.87 -2.23
N GLY A 91 12.91 17.77 -2.86
CA GLY A 91 12.17 16.52 -2.89
C GLY A 91 11.88 15.94 -1.49
N PRO A 92 12.92 15.68 -0.66
CA PRO A 92 12.73 15.21 0.71
C PRO A 92 11.86 16.15 1.57
N LEU A 93 12.06 17.47 1.46
CA LEU A 93 11.25 18.46 2.18
C LEU A 93 9.77 18.35 1.81
N LEU A 94 9.46 18.22 0.51
CA LEU A 94 8.07 18.03 0.05
C LEU A 94 7.47 16.74 0.60
N LEU A 95 8.21 15.63 0.65
CA LEU A 95 7.70 14.37 1.22
C LEU A 95 7.40 14.49 2.72
N ILE A 96 8.24 15.21 3.48
CA ILE A 96 8.02 15.49 4.90
C ILE A 96 6.76 16.35 5.09
N LEU A 97 6.66 17.46 4.35
CA LEU A 97 5.50 18.36 4.42
C LEU A 97 4.20 17.65 3.98
N ALA A 98 4.27 16.79 2.96
CA ALA A 98 3.13 15.99 2.53
C ALA A 98 2.71 14.97 3.60
N SER A 99 3.67 14.32 4.27
CA SER A 99 3.38 13.40 5.38
C SER A 99 2.72 14.13 6.57
N LEU A 100 3.20 15.32 6.90
CA LEU A 100 2.58 16.18 7.90
C LEU A 100 1.16 16.62 7.48
N GLY A 101 0.99 16.97 6.20
CA GLY A 101 -0.30 17.30 5.60
C GLY A 101 -1.30 16.15 5.71
N LEU A 102 -0.88 14.91 5.46
CA LEU A 102 -1.73 13.72 5.60
C LEU A 102 -2.16 13.49 7.05
N VAL A 103 -1.26 13.67 8.02
CA VAL A 103 -1.61 13.65 9.45
C VAL A 103 -2.66 14.73 9.76
N GLY A 104 -2.48 15.94 9.23
CA GLY A 104 -3.44 17.04 9.36
C GLY A 104 -4.82 16.71 8.79
N MET A 105 -4.87 16.15 7.58
CA MET A 105 -6.12 15.71 6.92
C MET A 105 -6.88 14.68 7.76
N LEU A 106 -6.18 13.67 8.29
CA LEU A 106 -6.80 12.64 9.12
C LEU A 106 -7.25 13.17 10.48
N ASN A 107 -6.51 14.11 11.08
CA ASN A 107 -6.95 14.79 12.30
C ASN A 107 -8.21 15.66 12.06
N VAL A 108 -8.30 16.35 10.92
CA VAL A 108 -9.51 17.08 10.53
C VAL A 108 -10.68 16.12 10.35
N ALA A 109 -10.48 15.00 9.66
CA ALA A 109 -11.51 13.97 9.49
C ALA A 109 -11.97 13.41 10.85
N TRP A 110 -11.02 13.11 11.75
CA TRP A 110 -11.32 12.58 13.08
C TRP A 110 -12.08 13.58 13.96
N ARG A 111 -11.77 14.88 13.87
CA ARG A 111 -12.51 15.91 14.59
C ARG A 111 -13.96 16.02 14.13
N ARG A 112 -14.23 15.77 12.84
CA ARG A 112 -15.59 15.71 12.29
C ARG A 112 -16.32 14.42 12.66
N GLN A 113 -15.60 13.29 12.66
CA GLN A 113 -16.15 11.97 12.93
C GLN A 113 -15.23 11.23 13.90
N ARG A 114 -15.64 11.11 15.16
CA ARG A 114 -14.85 10.48 16.23
C ARG A 114 -14.87 8.96 16.10
N HIS A 115 -14.24 8.45 15.04
CA HIS A 115 -14.13 7.04 14.75
C HIS A 115 -12.74 6.48 15.00
N LEU A 116 -12.71 5.26 15.55
CA LEU A 116 -11.49 4.52 15.85
C LEU A 116 -10.65 4.24 14.60
N SER A 117 -11.29 3.94 13.47
CA SER A 117 -10.61 3.71 12.18
C SER A 117 -9.72 4.89 11.79
N LEU A 118 -10.21 6.13 11.96
CA LEU A 118 -9.47 7.35 11.64
C LEU A 118 -8.28 7.57 12.57
N GLN A 119 -8.38 7.19 13.85
CA GLN A 119 -7.25 7.24 14.78
C GLN A 119 -6.14 6.29 14.36
N VAL A 120 -6.50 5.08 13.94
CA VAL A 120 -5.55 4.05 13.49
C VAL A 120 -4.88 4.48 12.19
N MET A 121 -5.64 5.00 11.23
CA MET A 121 -5.08 5.59 10.00
C MET A 121 -4.16 6.79 10.32
N ALA A 122 -4.52 7.64 11.28
CA ALA A 122 -3.69 8.78 11.69
C ALA A 122 -2.36 8.32 12.33
N ALA A 123 -2.38 7.24 13.12
CA ALA A 123 -1.16 6.61 13.62
C ALA A 123 -0.28 6.07 12.47
N GLY A 124 -0.90 5.50 11.42
CA GLY A 124 -0.21 5.14 10.19
C GLY A 124 0.45 6.34 9.50
N ALA A 125 -0.27 7.45 9.32
CA ALA A 125 0.28 8.67 8.73
C ALA A 125 1.41 9.29 9.59
N LEU A 126 1.32 9.20 10.92
CA LEU A 126 2.40 9.59 11.80
C LEU A 126 3.63 8.69 11.62
N ALA A 127 3.43 7.38 11.46
CA ALA A 127 4.53 6.47 11.15
C ALA A 127 5.20 6.82 9.80
N LEU A 128 4.42 7.18 8.78
CA LEU A 128 4.97 7.67 7.51
C LEU A 128 5.83 8.92 7.73
N LEU A 129 5.35 9.89 8.51
CA LEU A 129 6.08 11.12 8.82
C LEU A 129 7.41 10.82 9.52
N VAL A 130 7.38 10.01 10.59
CA VAL A 130 8.58 9.62 11.33
C VAL A 130 9.58 8.89 10.43
N GLY A 131 9.13 7.91 9.65
CA GLY A 131 9.98 7.18 8.72
C GLY A 131 10.59 8.09 7.65
N THR A 132 9.81 9.04 7.12
CA THR A 132 10.29 9.97 6.08
C THR A 132 11.29 10.99 6.64
N VAL A 133 11.08 11.49 7.87
CA VAL A 133 12.05 12.34 8.57
C VAL A 133 13.33 11.56 8.87
N ALA A 134 13.22 10.33 9.37
CA ALA A 134 14.39 9.48 9.64
C ALA A 134 15.19 9.20 8.36
N TRP A 135 14.52 8.88 7.26
CA TRP A 135 15.15 8.71 5.96
C TRP A 135 15.86 9.97 5.47
N ALA A 136 15.20 11.13 5.55
CA ALA A 136 15.79 12.40 5.15
C ALA A 136 16.99 12.79 6.04
N ALA A 137 17.01 12.33 7.29
CA ALA A 137 18.14 12.47 8.20
C ALA A 137 19.28 11.45 7.96
N GLY A 138 19.21 10.65 6.88
CA GLY A 138 20.24 9.70 6.49
C GLY A 138 20.22 8.37 7.24
N GLN A 139 19.12 8.04 7.93
CA GLN A 139 19.00 6.76 8.62
C GLN A 139 18.98 5.58 7.61
N PRO A 140 19.57 4.43 7.96
CA PRO A 140 19.54 3.24 7.10
C PRO A 140 18.12 2.81 6.75
N ALA A 141 17.95 2.32 5.51
CA ALA A 141 16.65 1.86 5.00
C ALA A 141 16.00 0.81 5.92
N SER A 142 16.79 -0.01 6.59
CA SER A 142 16.30 -1.07 7.47
C SER A 142 15.73 -0.56 8.81
N LEU A 143 16.09 0.65 9.24
CA LEU A 143 15.46 1.35 10.38
C LEU A 143 14.22 2.14 9.93
N VAL A 144 14.22 2.64 8.69
CA VAL A 144 13.12 3.41 8.11
C VAL A 144 11.95 2.52 7.70
N THR A 145 12.23 1.38 7.07
CA THR A 145 11.22 0.53 6.41
C THR A 145 10.10 0.05 7.34
N PRO A 146 10.36 -0.33 8.62
CA PRO A 146 9.29 -0.69 9.55
C PRO A 146 8.25 0.42 9.75
N TRP A 147 8.66 1.70 9.73
CA TRP A 147 7.74 2.84 9.85
C TRP A 147 6.87 3.02 8.61
N TRP A 148 7.46 2.89 7.42
CA TRP A 148 6.75 2.91 6.14
C TRP A 148 5.81 1.71 5.96
N MET A 149 6.22 0.55 6.47
CA MET A 149 5.38 -0.65 6.54
C MET A 149 4.17 -0.41 7.46
N ALA A 150 4.41 0.12 8.65
CA ALA A 150 3.36 0.43 9.61
C ALA A 150 2.35 1.46 9.08
N PHE A 151 2.80 2.45 8.29
CA PHE A 151 1.91 3.36 7.58
C PHE A 151 0.87 2.59 6.76
N LEU A 152 1.31 1.71 5.86
CA LEU A 152 0.39 0.98 4.98
C LEU A 152 -0.46 -0.03 5.76
N VAL A 153 0.16 -0.75 6.69
CA VAL A 153 -0.54 -1.76 7.52
C VAL A 153 -1.63 -1.11 8.36
N LEU A 154 -1.35 0.01 9.03
CA LEU A 154 -2.33 0.70 9.87
C LEU A 154 -3.40 1.42 9.04
N THR A 155 -3.06 1.96 7.87
CA THR A 155 -4.06 2.52 6.95
C THR A 155 -5.05 1.44 6.51
N ILE A 156 -4.55 0.31 6.00
CA ILE A 156 -5.38 -0.82 5.59
C ILE A 156 -6.19 -1.34 6.79
N ALA A 157 -5.55 -1.60 7.93
CA ALA A 157 -6.24 -2.12 9.09
C ALA A 157 -7.34 -1.16 9.60
N GLY A 158 -7.10 0.14 9.55
CA GLY A 158 -8.08 1.18 9.86
C GLY A 158 -9.30 1.13 8.93
N GLU A 159 -9.08 1.05 7.61
CA GLU A 159 -10.16 0.89 6.62
C GLU A 159 -10.95 -0.41 6.83
N ARG A 160 -10.25 -1.50 7.18
CA ARG A 160 -10.87 -2.80 7.48
C ARG A 160 -11.70 -2.80 8.76
N LEU A 161 -11.22 -2.10 9.78
CA LEU A 161 -11.96 -1.86 11.01
C LEU A 161 -13.24 -1.05 10.75
N GLU A 162 -13.20 -0.07 9.85
CA GLU A 162 -14.34 0.76 9.49
C GLU A 162 -15.46 -0.05 8.84
N LEU A 163 -15.11 -0.88 7.86
CA LEU A 163 -16.05 -1.70 7.11
C LEU A 163 -16.59 -2.90 7.91
N SER A 164 -15.81 -3.42 8.85
CA SER A 164 -16.24 -4.52 9.71
C SER A 164 -16.99 -4.05 10.96
N ARG A 165 -17.19 -2.74 11.15
CA ARG A 165 -17.85 -2.17 12.32
C ARG A 165 -19.22 -2.76 12.60
N ILE A 166 -19.99 -3.07 11.56
CA ILE A 166 -21.33 -3.67 11.68
C ILE A 166 -21.27 -5.05 12.34
N LEU A 167 -20.13 -5.75 12.27
CA LEU A 167 -19.92 -7.06 12.91
C LEU A 167 -19.32 -6.93 14.32
N LEU A 168 -18.72 -5.79 14.65
CA LEU A 168 -17.98 -5.54 15.89
C LEU A 168 -18.91 -4.92 16.95
N HIS A 169 -19.67 -5.78 17.64
CA HIS A 169 -20.59 -5.35 18.70
C HIS A 169 -19.95 -5.27 20.09
N ASP A 170 -18.79 -5.91 20.28
CA ASP A 170 -18.14 -6.04 21.59
C ASP A 170 -16.92 -5.10 21.72
N ALA A 171 -16.96 -4.22 22.72
CA ALA A 171 -15.89 -3.29 23.07
C ALA A 171 -14.55 -4.01 23.34
N GLN A 172 -14.58 -5.27 23.79
CA GLN A 172 -13.37 -6.08 23.99
C GLN A 172 -12.62 -6.33 22.68
N VAL A 173 -13.33 -6.49 21.56
CA VAL A 173 -12.70 -6.75 20.26
C VAL A 173 -11.95 -5.51 19.78
N ALA A 174 -12.52 -4.32 19.96
CA ALA A 174 -11.87 -3.06 19.68
C ALA A 174 -10.66 -2.80 20.61
N ARG A 175 -10.77 -3.13 21.91
CA ARG A 175 -9.65 -3.03 22.86
C ARG A 175 -8.49 -3.95 22.47
N ARG A 176 -8.77 -5.19 22.07
CA ARG A 176 -7.73 -6.13 21.58
C ARG A 176 -7.04 -5.60 20.33
N PHE A 177 -7.81 -5.05 19.38
CA PHE A 177 -7.25 -4.41 18.20
C PHE A 177 -6.31 -3.25 18.56
N LEU A 178 -6.74 -2.38 19.47
CA LEU A 178 -5.91 -1.27 19.96
C LEU A 178 -4.65 -1.75 20.69
N GLY A 179 -4.74 -2.83 21.46
CA GLY A 179 -3.57 -3.47 22.08
C GLY A 179 -2.55 -3.94 21.05
N ILE A 180 -3.00 -4.50 19.93
CA ILE A 180 -2.12 -4.90 18.81
C ILE A 180 -1.48 -3.68 18.15
N VAL A 181 -2.24 -2.61 17.91
CA VAL A 181 -1.70 -1.33 17.39
C VAL A 181 -0.68 -0.73 18.35
N GLY A 182 -0.94 -0.79 19.66
CA GLY A 182 -0.01 -0.36 20.70
C GLY A 182 1.28 -1.18 20.70
N LEU A 183 1.19 -2.51 20.57
CA LEU A 183 2.35 -3.41 20.46
C LEU A 183 3.18 -3.09 19.21
N LEU A 184 2.53 -2.82 18.08
CA LEU A 184 3.22 -2.37 16.87
C LEU A 184 3.96 -1.04 17.11
N GLY A 185 3.29 -0.07 17.75
CA GLY A 185 3.88 1.21 18.12
C GLY A 185 5.08 1.09 19.05
N LEU A 186 5.03 0.18 20.02
CA LEU A 186 6.16 -0.15 20.90
C LEU A 186 7.35 -0.73 20.10
N GLY A 187 7.08 -1.67 19.19
CA GLY A 187 8.11 -2.21 18.29
C GLY A 187 8.78 -1.11 17.46
N LEU A 188 7.99 -0.20 16.86
CA LEU A 188 8.51 0.93 16.09
C LEU A 188 9.36 1.88 16.95
N GLY A 189 8.88 2.26 18.13
CA GLY A 189 9.62 3.15 19.05
C GLY A 189 10.97 2.60 19.48
N LEU A 190 11.09 1.27 19.59
CA LEU A 190 12.35 0.59 19.93
C LEU A 190 13.33 0.46 18.76
N THR A 191 12.93 0.79 17.53
CA THR A 191 13.76 0.61 16.32
C THR A 191 15.12 1.31 16.42
N PHE A 192 15.16 2.48 17.08
CA PHE A 192 16.39 3.28 17.24
C PHE A 192 17.21 2.90 18.48
N VAL A 193 16.73 1.97 19.32
CA VAL A 193 17.36 1.63 20.61
C VAL A 193 17.74 0.16 20.68
N GLN A 194 16.82 -0.75 20.33
CA GLN A 194 17.03 -2.20 20.34
C GLN A 194 16.40 -2.82 19.09
N GLY A 195 17.12 -2.80 17.97
CA GLY A 195 16.59 -3.23 16.67
C GLY A 195 16.10 -4.68 16.64
N THR A 196 16.76 -5.61 17.34
CA THR A 196 16.32 -7.02 17.38
C THR A 196 14.98 -7.18 18.09
N LEU A 197 14.82 -6.57 19.27
CA LEU A 197 13.56 -6.60 19.99
C LEU A 197 12.45 -5.86 19.21
N ALA A 198 12.78 -4.72 18.61
CA ALA A 198 11.87 -3.94 17.77
C ALA A 198 11.26 -4.80 16.65
N TRP A 199 12.10 -5.47 15.85
CA TRP A 199 11.64 -6.35 14.77
C TRP A 199 10.79 -7.52 15.26
N ARG A 200 11.17 -8.13 16.40
CA ARG A 200 10.38 -9.22 16.99
C ARG A 200 9.00 -8.76 17.44
N LEU A 201 8.91 -7.62 18.11
CA LEU A 201 7.64 -7.03 18.56
C LEU A 201 6.78 -6.61 17.37
N THR A 202 7.37 -6.02 16.34
CA THR A 202 6.68 -5.73 15.07
C THR A 202 6.14 -7.01 14.46
N GLY A 203 6.96 -8.07 14.33
CA GLY A 203 6.52 -9.36 13.80
C GLY A 203 5.37 -10.00 14.59
N ALA A 204 5.46 -9.99 15.92
CA ALA A 204 4.38 -10.44 16.81
C ALA A 204 3.10 -9.64 16.60
N ALA A 205 3.19 -8.30 16.52
CA ALA A 205 2.04 -7.45 16.27
C ALA A 205 1.38 -7.73 14.92
N LEU A 206 2.17 -7.95 13.86
CA LEU A 206 1.65 -8.29 12.52
C LEU A 206 0.96 -9.65 12.50
N LEU A 207 1.51 -10.65 13.20
CA LEU A 207 0.87 -11.96 13.37
C LEU A 207 -0.45 -11.86 14.14
N LEU A 208 -0.48 -11.12 15.25
CA LEU A 208 -1.70 -10.91 16.01
C LEU A 208 -2.73 -10.13 15.19
N LEU A 209 -2.30 -9.14 14.40
CA LEU A 209 -3.17 -8.39 13.50
C LEU A 209 -3.76 -9.29 12.41
N MET A 210 -2.95 -10.16 11.81
CA MET A 210 -3.40 -11.17 10.85
C MET A 210 -4.48 -12.08 11.46
N LEU A 211 -4.25 -12.62 12.66
CA LEU A 211 -5.20 -13.48 13.34
C LEU A 211 -6.50 -12.73 13.68
N TRP A 212 -6.39 -11.47 14.11
CA TRP A 212 -7.54 -10.62 14.37
C TRP A 212 -8.36 -10.38 13.09
N LEU A 213 -7.70 -10.03 11.98
CA LEU A 213 -8.37 -9.78 10.70
C LEU A 213 -9.06 -11.03 10.17
N LEU A 214 -8.41 -12.21 10.21
CA LEU A 214 -9.04 -13.47 9.83
C LEU A 214 -10.29 -13.80 10.67
N ARG A 215 -10.28 -13.44 11.95
CA ARG A 215 -11.38 -13.73 12.86
C ARG A 215 -12.56 -12.78 12.71
N TYR A 216 -12.30 -11.49 12.50
CA TYR A 216 -13.28 -10.41 12.64
C TYR A 216 -13.58 -9.61 11.35
N ASP A 217 -12.77 -9.74 10.29
CA ASP A 217 -13.06 -9.07 9.02
C ASP A 217 -14.21 -9.76 8.28
N ILE A 218 -15.04 -8.97 7.60
CA ILE A 218 -16.16 -9.46 6.77
C ILE A 218 -15.71 -10.33 5.58
N ALA A 219 -14.45 -10.25 5.16
CA ALA A 219 -13.86 -11.01 4.05
C ALA A 219 -14.14 -12.52 4.12
N ARG A 220 -14.12 -13.09 5.33
CA ARG A 220 -14.39 -14.52 5.57
C ARG A 220 -15.81 -14.94 5.18
N TYR A 221 -16.75 -14.01 5.16
CA TYR A 221 -18.13 -14.24 4.75
C TYR A 221 -18.32 -13.88 3.28
N THR A 222 -17.75 -12.75 2.83
CA THR A 222 -17.90 -12.29 1.44
C THR A 222 -17.20 -13.19 0.42
N VAL A 223 -16.23 -14.01 0.82
CA VAL A 223 -15.60 -15.02 -0.06
C VAL A 223 -16.60 -16.04 -0.61
N ARG A 224 -17.73 -16.25 0.06
CA ARG A 224 -18.81 -17.15 -0.39
C ARG A 224 -19.78 -16.49 -1.38
N GLN A 225 -19.67 -15.17 -1.59
CA GLN A 225 -20.52 -14.43 -2.52
C GLN A 225 -20.06 -14.65 -3.98
N ARG A 226 -20.60 -13.88 -4.93
CA ARG A 226 -20.25 -13.96 -6.36
C ARG A 226 -19.78 -12.60 -6.87
N GLY A 227 -19.15 -12.61 -8.06
CA GLY A 227 -18.71 -11.39 -8.74
C GLY A 227 -17.55 -10.68 -8.05
N LEU A 228 -17.57 -9.35 -8.07
CA LEU A 228 -16.52 -8.49 -7.54
C LEU A 228 -16.30 -8.73 -6.04
N THR A 229 -17.36 -8.82 -5.25
CA THR A 229 -17.27 -9.00 -3.79
C THR A 229 -16.45 -10.24 -3.39
N ARG A 230 -16.60 -11.35 -4.13
CA ARG A 230 -15.78 -12.56 -3.93
C ARG A 230 -14.32 -12.33 -4.32
N PHE A 231 -14.06 -11.64 -5.42
CA PHE A 231 -12.70 -11.31 -5.85
C PHE A 231 -11.97 -10.47 -4.79
N ILE A 232 -12.65 -9.45 -4.26
CA ILE A 232 -12.14 -8.62 -3.15
C ILE A 232 -11.80 -9.51 -1.95
N ALA A 233 -12.71 -10.39 -1.55
CA ALA A 233 -12.46 -11.29 -0.43
C ALA A 233 -11.23 -12.19 -0.62
N TRP A 234 -11.01 -12.71 -1.84
CA TRP A 234 -9.80 -13.49 -2.15
C TRP A 234 -8.52 -12.66 -2.02
N CYS A 235 -8.51 -11.43 -2.54
CA CYS A 235 -7.40 -10.50 -2.37
C CYS A 235 -7.10 -10.23 -0.88
N LEU A 236 -8.14 -10.01 -0.06
CA LEU A 236 -7.99 -9.74 1.37
C LEU A 236 -7.44 -10.95 2.12
N LEU A 237 -8.05 -12.12 1.96
CA LEU A 237 -7.70 -13.32 2.71
C LEU A 237 -6.30 -13.84 2.35
N SER A 238 -5.95 -13.83 1.07
CA SER A 238 -4.58 -14.16 0.62
C SER A 238 -3.57 -13.15 1.16
N GLY A 239 -3.90 -11.86 1.17
CA GLY A 239 -3.09 -10.82 1.77
C GLY A 239 -2.85 -11.05 3.27
N TYR A 240 -3.86 -11.45 4.03
CA TYR A 240 -3.69 -11.79 5.45
C TYR A 240 -2.71 -12.95 5.64
N GLY A 241 -2.76 -13.97 4.79
CA GLY A 241 -1.77 -15.06 4.79
C GLY A 241 -0.34 -14.53 4.70
N TRP A 242 -0.09 -13.62 3.75
CA TRP A 242 1.23 -13.02 3.57
C TRP A 242 1.65 -12.05 4.67
N LEU A 243 0.70 -11.31 5.27
CA LEU A 243 0.95 -10.54 6.49
C LEU A 243 1.48 -11.44 7.60
N GLY A 244 0.90 -12.64 7.73
CA GLY A 244 1.35 -13.67 8.65
C GLY A 244 2.76 -14.18 8.35
N VAL A 245 3.07 -14.49 7.08
CA VAL A 245 4.42 -14.93 6.66
C VAL A 245 5.47 -13.89 7.00
N GLY A 246 5.25 -12.62 6.62
CA GLY A 246 6.18 -11.54 6.94
C GLY A 246 6.34 -11.32 8.44
N GLY A 247 5.24 -11.30 9.19
CA GLY A 247 5.26 -11.18 10.65
C GLY A 247 6.01 -12.33 11.34
N PHE A 248 5.85 -13.56 10.85
CA PHE A 248 6.57 -14.73 11.35
C PHE A 248 8.06 -14.63 11.13
N ILE A 249 8.51 -14.26 9.93
CA ILE A 249 9.93 -14.08 9.63
C ILE A 249 10.55 -13.03 10.57
N MET A 250 9.90 -11.88 10.75
CA MET A 250 10.38 -10.81 11.65
C MET A 250 10.42 -11.25 13.12
N LEU A 251 9.44 -12.05 13.57
CA LEU A 251 9.39 -12.58 14.92
C LEU A 251 10.54 -13.57 15.21
N VAL A 252 10.85 -14.45 14.27
CA VAL A 252 11.87 -15.49 14.46
C VAL A 252 13.28 -14.92 14.31
N TYR A 253 13.55 -14.24 13.19
CA TYR A 253 14.90 -13.80 12.84
C TYR A 253 15.30 -12.47 13.48
N GLY A 254 14.35 -11.68 13.97
CA GLY A 254 14.63 -10.39 14.59
C GLY A 254 15.16 -9.37 13.58
N GLN A 255 16.23 -8.65 13.94
CA GLN A 255 16.71 -7.51 13.17
C GLN A 255 17.29 -7.95 11.81
N LEU A 256 16.56 -7.66 10.74
CA LEU A 256 16.98 -7.92 9.36
C LEU A 256 17.44 -6.59 8.71
N MET A 257 18.70 -6.52 8.28
CA MET A 257 19.26 -5.31 7.68
C MET A 257 19.26 -5.34 6.15
N ALA A 258 19.54 -6.52 5.59
CA ALA A 258 19.60 -6.79 4.15
C ALA A 258 19.54 -8.32 3.92
N GLY A 259 19.60 -8.74 2.66
CA GLY A 259 19.70 -10.15 2.28
C GLY A 259 18.36 -10.86 2.06
N PRO A 260 18.38 -12.19 1.82
CA PRO A 260 17.20 -12.94 1.42
C PRO A 260 16.05 -12.91 2.43
N TRP A 261 16.33 -13.09 3.72
CA TRP A 261 15.30 -13.04 4.76
C TRP A 261 14.65 -11.67 4.92
N TYR A 262 15.45 -10.60 4.78
CA TYR A 262 14.94 -9.23 4.73
C TYR A 262 14.00 -9.05 3.54
N ASP A 263 14.43 -9.51 2.36
CA ASP A 263 13.64 -9.43 1.14
C ASP A 263 12.31 -10.20 1.25
N ALA A 264 12.35 -11.44 1.75
CA ALA A 264 11.18 -12.29 1.96
C ALA A 264 10.18 -11.66 2.94
N ALA A 265 10.64 -11.14 4.08
CA ALA A 265 9.78 -10.50 5.07
C ALA A 265 9.07 -9.28 4.48
N LEU A 266 9.84 -8.39 3.85
CA LEU A 266 9.30 -7.15 3.29
C LEU A 266 8.36 -7.41 2.12
N HIS A 267 8.72 -8.28 1.17
CA HIS A 267 7.88 -8.51 0.00
C HIS A 267 6.65 -9.35 0.33
N SER A 268 6.70 -10.22 1.34
CA SER A 268 5.48 -10.82 1.89
C SER A 268 4.48 -9.74 2.32
N ILE A 269 4.95 -8.68 2.96
CA ILE A 269 4.05 -7.62 3.44
C ILE A 269 3.69 -6.64 2.31
N PHE A 270 4.65 -6.04 1.63
CA PHE A 270 4.37 -5.03 0.60
C PHE A 270 3.73 -5.62 -0.67
N VAL A 271 4.21 -6.76 -1.17
CA VAL A 271 3.63 -7.39 -2.37
C VAL A 271 2.47 -8.30 -1.97
N GLY A 272 2.68 -9.18 -0.99
CA GLY A 272 1.67 -10.17 -0.62
C GLY A 272 0.45 -9.57 0.07
N PHE A 273 0.64 -8.69 1.06
CA PHE A 273 -0.46 -8.06 1.78
C PHE A 273 -0.93 -6.76 1.12
N VAL A 274 -0.06 -5.76 0.97
CA VAL A 274 -0.46 -4.42 0.50
C VAL A 274 -0.95 -4.43 -0.95
N PHE A 275 -0.21 -5.00 -1.90
CA PHE A 275 -0.67 -5.04 -3.30
C PHE A 275 -1.91 -5.89 -3.51
N SER A 276 -2.12 -6.95 -2.71
CA SER A 276 -3.40 -7.67 -2.73
C SER A 276 -4.55 -6.77 -2.31
N MET A 277 -4.37 -5.92 -1.29
CA MET A 277 -5.36 -4.92 -0.90
C MET A 277 -5.63 -3.91 -2.02
N VAL A 278 -4.58 -3.44 -2.70
CA VAL A 278 -4.72 -2.57 -3.88
C VAL A 278 -5.56 -3.25 -4.96
N PHE A 279 -5.27 -4.52 -5.28
CA PHE A 279 -6.01 -5.26 -6.31
C PHE A 279 -7.48 -5.42 -5.93
N GLY A 280 -7.78 -5.74 -4.67
CA GLY A 280 -9.14 -5.88 -4.16
C GLY A 280 -9.90 -4.55 -4.15
N HIS A 281 -9.27 -3.47 -3.70
CA HIS A 281 -9.97 -2.21 -3.47
C HIS A 281 -9.98 -1.25 -4.67
N ALA A 282 -9.05 -1.36 -5.62
CA ALA A 282 -9.00 -0.47 -6.77
C ALA A 282 -10.30 -0.41 -7.60
N PRO A 283 -11.05 -1.51 -7.82
CA PRO A 283 -12.35 -1.45 -8.49
C PRO A 283 -13.41 -0.59 -7.77
N ILE A 284 -13.18 -0.25 -6.50
CA ILE A 284 -14.05 0.62 -5.68
C ILE A 284 -13.43 2.03 -5.55
N ILE A 285 -12.13 2.12 -5.29
CA ILE A 285 -11.42 3.39 -5.06
C ILE A 285 -11.34 4.21 -6.36
N PHE A 286 -10.96 3.59 -7.48
CA PHE A 286 -10.78 4.33 -8.73
C PHE A 286 -12.07 4.98 -9.23
N PRO A 287 -13.26 4.35 -9.17
CA PRO A 287 -14.50 5.05 -9.45
C PRO A 287 -14.78 6.23 -8.54
N ALA A 288 -14.50 6.12 -7.24
CA ALA A 288 -14.70 7.23 -6.29
C ALA A 288 -13.76 8.41 -6.57
N VAL A 289 -12.51 8.13 -6.93
CA VAL A 289 -11.49 9.16 -7.21
C VAL A 289 -11.64 9.73 -8.61
N LEU A 290 -11.72 8.89 -9.64
CA LEU A 290 -11.73 9.30 -11.05
C LEU A 290 -13.14 9.62 -11.57
N GLY A 291 -14.20 9.16 -10.90
CA GLY A 291 -15.59 9.36 -11.32
C GLY A 291 -16.00 8.49 -12.51
N VAL A 292 -15.28 7.38 -12.75
CA VAL A 292 -15.54 6.44 -13.87
C VAL A 292 -15.59 5.01 -13.32
N PRO A 293 -16.64 4.23 -13.61
CA PRO A 293 -16.77 2.88 -13.09
C PRO A 293 -15.71 1.93 -13.66
N VAL A 294 -15.19 1.04 -12.82
CA VAL A 294 -14.34 -0.08 -13.22
C VAL A 294 -15.24 -1.28 -13.49
N ALA A 295 -15.27 -1.75 -14.73
CA ALA A 295 -16.09 -2.90 -15.11
C ALA A 295 -15.38 -4.21 -14.78
N TYR A 296 -15.66 -4.78 -13.60
CA TYR A 296 -15.12 -6.07 -13.17
C TYR A 296 -15.40 -7.19 -14.19
N ARG A 297 -14.40 -8.07 -14.37
CA ARG A 297 -14.44 -9.26 -15.23
C ARG A 297 -13.68 -10.42 -14.55
N SER A 298 -14.01 -11.66 -14.89
CA SER A 298 -13.39 -12.85 -14.30
C SER A 298 -11.88 -12.93 -14.51
N PHE A 299 -11.33 -12.32 -15.56
CA PHE A 299 -9.88 -12.31 -15.79
C PHE A 299 -9.09 -11.47 -14.77
N PHE A 300 -9.73 -10.72 -13.87
CA PHE A 300 -9.05 -10.05 -12.74
C PHE A 300 -8.35 -11.05 -11.80
N TYR A 301 -8.83 -12.30 -11.72
CA TYR A 301 -8.11 -13.35 -11.00
C TYR A 301 -6.72 -13.64 -11.60
N GLY A 302 -6.51 -13.35 -12.89
CA GLY A 302 -5.24 -13.61 -13.57
C GLY A 302 -4.07 -12.84 -12.95
N HIS A 303 -4.21 -11.53 -12.74
CA HIS A 303 -3.15 -10.75 -12.10
C HIS A 303 -2.97 -11.11 -10.62
N LEU A 304 -4.03 -11.53 -9.92
CA LEU A 304 -3.93 -12.02 -8.54
C LEU A 304 -3.13 -13.33 -8.45
N VAL A 305 -3.41 -14.29 -9.35
CA VAL A 305 -2.66 -15.55 -9.44
C VAL A 305 -1.21 -15.30 -9.80
N LEU A 306 -0.94 -14.40 -10.75
CA LEU A 306 0.44 -13.99 -11.10
C LEU A 306 1.16 -13.37 -9.90
N LEU A 307 0.49 -12.49 -9.14
CA LEU A 307 1.07 -11.85 -7.97
C LEU A 307 1.49 -12.89 -6.92
N HIS A 308 0.60 -13.81 -6.55
CA HIS A 308 0.90 -14.80 -5.52
C HIS A 308 1.85 -15.90 -6.00
N GLY A 309 1.74 -16.34 -7.25
CA GLY A 309 2.65 -17.32 -7.85
C GLY A 309 4.09 -16.78 -7.92
N GLY A 310 4.25 -15.55 -8.42
CA GLY A 310 5.55 -14.88 -8.43
C GLY A 310 6.12 -14.65 -7.03
N LEU A 311 5.26 -14.29 -6.06
CA LEU A 311 5.69 -14.04 -4.68
C LEU A 311 6.10 -15.32 -3.98
N LEU A 312 5.36 -16.41 -4.17
CA LEU A 312 5.73 -17.73 -3.65
C LEU A 312 7.07 -18.19 -4.22
N MET A 313 7.26 -18.07 -5.54
CA MET A 313 8.54 -18.36 -6.19
C MET A 313 9.67 -17.51 -5.60
N ARG A 314 9.42 -16.21 -5.38
CA ARG A 314 10.39 -15.28 -4.80
C ARG A 314 10.79 -15.70 -3.39
N VAL A 315 9.81 -15.91 -2.51
CA VAL A 315 10.03 -16.27 -1.10
C VAL A 315 10.71 -17.64 -0.98
N ILE A 316 10.33 -18.63 -1.81
CA ILE A 316 11.06 -19.90 -1.87
C ILE A 316 12.51 -19.64 -2.27
N GLY A 317 12.76 -18.82 -3.29
CA GLY A 317 14.09 -18.42 -3.70
C GLY A 317 14.89 -17.70 -2.60
N ASP A 318 14.25 -16.90 -1.76
CA ASP A 318 14.90 -16.27 -0.61
C ASP A 318 15.26 -17.28 0.48
N VAL A 319 14.33 -18.15 0.89
CA VAL A 319 14.51 -19.13 1.96
C VAL A 319 15.51 -20.22 1.59
N THR A 320 15.60 -20.56 0.30
CA THR A 320 16.54 -21.55 -0.25
C THR A 320 17.82 -20.91 -0.79
N GLU A 321 17.94 -19.59 -0.70
CA GLU A 321 19.05 -18.78 -1.26
C GLU A 321 19.27 -18.96 -2.78
N MET A 322 18.26 -19.49 -3.49
CA MET A 322 18.26 -19.64 -4.94
C MET A 322 18.01 -18.30 -5.65
N LEU A 323 19.10 -17.61 -6.01
CA LEU A 323 19.07 -16.32 -6.70
C LEU A 323 18.17 -16.31 -7.95
N VAL A 324 18.20 -17.38 -8.75
CA VAL A 324 17.41 -17.50 -9.99
C VAL A 324 15.91 -17.46 -9.70
N TRP A 325 15.46 -18.18 -8.68
CA TRP A 325 14.04 -18.21 -8.28
C TRP A 325 13.59 -16.85 -7.77
N ARG A 326 14.42 -16.20 -6.96
CA ARG A 326 14.17 -14.84 -6.48
C ARG A 326 14.04 -13.82 -7.61
N ARG A 327 14.96 -13.87 -8.59
CA ARG A 327 14.98 -12.97 -9.75
C ARG A 327 13.71 -13.07 -10.60
N TRP A 328 13.33 -14.30 -10.95
CA TRP A 328 12.16 -14.54 -11.78
C TRP A 328 10.86 -14.29 -11.01
N GLY A 329 10.77 -14.71 -9.74
CA GLY A 329 9.61 -14.43 -8.90
C GLY A 329 9.35 -12.93 -8.76
N GLY A 330 10.40 -12.14 -8.51
CA GLY A 330 10.29 -10.69 -8.44
C GLY A 330 9.92 -10.02 -9.78
N LEU A 331 10.41 -10.53 -10.91
CA LEU A 331 9.99 -10.04 -12.24
C LEU A 331 8.51 -10.34 -12.50
N VAL A 332 8.05 -11.55 -12.16
CA VAL A 332 6.64 -11.94 -12.26
C VAL A 332 5.77 -11.06 -11.37
N ASN A 333 6.21 -10.70 -10.16
CA ASN A 333 5.51 -9.74 -9.31
C ASN A 333 5.36 -8.36 -9.97
N ALA A 334 6.45 -7.82 -10.57
CA ALA A 334 6.39 -6.55 -11.27
C ALA A 334 5.43 -6.61 -12.47
N LEU A 335 5.48 -7.69 -13.26
CA LEU A 335 4.54 -7.91 -14.37
C LEU A 335 3.10 -8.02 -13.89
N ALA A 336 2.82 -8.68 -12.76
CA ALA A 336 1.48 -8.78 -12.21
C ALA A 336 0.88 -7.40 -11.90
N ILE A 337 1.68 -6.47 -11.36
CA ILE A 337 1.27 -5.09 -11.08
C ILE A 337 1.00 -4.32 -12.38
N LEU A 338 1.85 -4.48 -13.40
CA LEU A 338 1.64 -3.85 -14.70
C LEU A 338 0.38 -4.38 -15.41
N VAL A 339 0.16 -5.70 -15.39
CA VAL A 339 -1.04 -6.33 -15.94
C VAL A 339 -2.28 -5.82 -15.22
N PHE A 340 -2.25 -5.70 -13.90
CA PHE A 340 -3.33 -5.10 -13.12
C PHE A 340 -3.63 -3.65 -13.55
N LEU A 341 -2.62 -2.81 -13.74
CA LEU A 341 -2.80 -1.43 -14.22
C LEU A 341 -3.45 -1.41 -15.61
N MET A 342 -2.92 -2.20 -16.56
CA MET A 342 -3.42 -2.27 -17.93
C MET A 342 -4.88 -2.75 -17.98
N VAL A 343 -5.19 -3.82 -17.23
CA VAL A 343 -6.55 -4.37 -17.10
C VAL A 343 -7.51 -3.34 -16.52
N THR A 344 -7.12 -2.68 -15.43
CA THR A 344 -7.98 -1.72 -14.74
C THR A 344 -8.23 -0.49 -15.61
N LEU A 345 -7.19 0.06 -16.24
CA LEU A 345 -7.32 1.20 -17.16
C LEU A 345 -8.15 0.84 -18.40
N GLY A 346 -7.89 -0.32 -19.02
CA GLY A 346 -8.62 -0.79 -20.20
C GLY A 346 -10.10 -0.99 -19.94
N THR A 347 -10.47 -1.60 -18.80
CA THR A 347 -11.88 -1.79 -18.42
C THR A 347 -12.57 -0.49 -18.04
N THR A 348 -11.88 0.43 -17.37
CA THR A 348 -12.38 1.77 -17.04
C THR A 348 -12.66 2.58 -18.30
N TRP A 349 -11.73 2.56 -19.26
CA TRP A 349 -11.86 3.24 -20.54
C TRP A 349 -12.98 2.67 -21.41
N ALA A 350 -13.09 1.34 -21.47
CA ALA A 350 -14.17 0.66 -22.18
C ALA A 350 -15.54 0.99 -21.57
N ALA A 351 -15.64 1.03 -20.24
CA ALA A 351 -16.86 1.42 -19.54
C ALA A 351 -17.24 2.89 -19.84
N HIS A 352 -16.26 3.80 -19.83
CA HIS A 352 -16.46 5.21 -20.17
C HIS A 352 -16.96 5.42 -21.60
N ARG A 353 -16.43 4.67 -22.58
CA ARG A 353 -16.89 4.77 -23.97
C ARG A 353 -18.36 4.39 -24.10
N ARG A 354 -18.79 3.31 -23.42
CA ARG A 354 -20.17 2.82 -23.45
C ARG A 354 -21.17 3.82 -22.87
N THR A 355 -20.87 4.41 -21.71
CA THR A 355 -21.75 5.42 -21.09
C THR A 355 -21.86 6.69 -21.94
N ARG A 356 -20.78 7.11 -22.60
CA ARG A 356 -20.78 8.26 -23.52
C ARG A 356 -21.63 8.02 -24.77
N THR A 357 -21.56 6.81 -25.36
CA THR A 357 -22.41 6.46 -26.51
C THR A 357 -23.90 6.38 -26.15
N GLN A 358 -24.22 5.90 -24.94
CA GLN A 358 -25.60 5.79 -24.47
C GLN A 358 -26.22 7.17 -24.20
N THR A 359 -25.52 8.04 -23.46
CA THR A 359 -25.96 9.43 -23.25
C THR A 359 -26.09 10.26 -24.52
N HIS A 360 -25.31 9.94 -25.57
CA HIS A 360 -25.50 10.56 -26.88
C HIS A 360 -26.80 10.06 -27.54
N ARG A 361 -27.06 8.75 -27.56
CA ARG A 361 -28.31 8.20 -28.12
C ARG A 361 -29.55 8.75 -27.40
N ASP A 362 -29.54 8.81 -26.07
CA ASP A 362 -30.67 9.30 -25.27
C ASP A 362 -30.95 10.80 -25.42
N ARG A 363 -30.03 11.59 -26.01
CA ARG A 363 -30.24 13.02 -26.31
C ARG A 363 -30.83 13.27 -27.69
N TYR A 364 -30.78 12.28 -28.58
CA TYR A 364 -31.28 12.37 -29.96
C TYR A 364 -32.43 11.38 -30.23
N ALA A 365 -32.88 10.67 -29.21
CA ALA A 365 -34.18 10.00 -29.14
C ALA A 365 -35.12 10.89 -28.34
#